data_AF-A0A2N7Q8P2-F1
#
_entry.id   AF-A0A2N7Q8P2-F1
#
_cell.length_a   1.000
_cell.length_b   1.000
_cell.length_c   1.000
_cell.angle_alpha   90.00
_cell.angle_beta   90.00
_cell.angle_gamma   90.00
#
_symmetry.space_group_name_H-M   'P 1'
#
loop_
_entity.id
_entity.type
_entity.pdbx_description
1 polymer ?
#
loop_
_entity_poly.entity_id
_entity_poly.type
_entity_poly.pdbx_seq_one_letter_code
_entity_poly.pdbx_strand_id
1 'polypeptide(L)'
;HQPEAEAECAASLVVKYPELILNHIKDEPEQLTVITHRLPDFDAVSAIFLALKLLEKKKVDAAMKKIAEYARMVDSATIPKNIDLSSTPYAILRALFVSFQLPEEEANRERVNEGLRLMKLLYEQASLGRDILANRPIFQGIDRYEKAMHRVEDDYFNYLEDLEKSRKIRLELPLAQESGVKIVDGLIVNNPKSFLLKEWARRDVFNSPSGKGFSFLLSNFGGKRFILGVDPEAGVKLKGLGARLNEREQQKRENLGKPSQERWYEGNCPFFDYRIIDSPQDGTILTLEEVTETIFEFSRQLKKQAS
;
A
#
# COMPACT_ATOMS: atom_id res chain seq x y z
N HIS A 1 12.52 -3.09 0.19
CA HIS A 1 12.52 -1.99 1.18
C HIS A 1 13.54 -2.28 2.28
N GLN A 2 14.69 -1.61 2.26
CA GLN A 2 15.76 -1.73 3.27
C GLN A 2 16.14 -0.33 3.78
N PRO A 3 16.66 -0.17 5.02
CA PRO A 3 17.00 1.14 5.59
C PRO A 3 18.02 1.95 4.78
N GLU A 4 18.93 1.28 4.09
CA GLU A 4 19.98 1.91 3.28
C GLU A 4 19.64 1.96 1.78
N ALA A 5 18.46 1.48 1.40
CA ALA A 5 18.03 1.49 0.00
C ALA A 5 17.59 2.88 -0.43
N GLU A 6 17.68 3.14 -1.73
CA GLU A 6 17.09 4.34 -2.32
C GLU A 6 15.56 4.39 -2.12
N ALA A 7 15.01 5.61 -2.11
CA ALA A 7 13.58 5.85 -2.02
C ALA A 7 12.87 5.54 -3.34
N GLU A 8 12.87 4.26 -3.72
CA GLU A 8 12.27 3.71 -4.94
C GLU A 8 11.46 2.44 -4.60
N CYS A 9 10.44 2.15 -5.42
CA CYS A 9 9.74 0.86 -5.40
C CYS A 9 10.39 -0.12 -6.40
N ALA A 10 10.04 -1.41 -6.34
CA ALA A 10 10.69 -2.43 -7.17
C ALA A 10 10.52 -2.14 -8.67
N ALA A 11 9.33 -1.73 -9.11
CA ALA A 11 9.06 -1.39 -10.50
C ALA A 11 9.92 -0.23 -11.00
N SER A 12 10.11 0.79 -10.17
CA SER A 12 10.95 1.94 -10.53
C SER A 12 12.44 1.59 -10.61
N LEU A 13 12.92 0.66 -9.77
CA LEU A 13 14.32 0.20 -9.83
C LEU A 13 14.64 -0.53 -11.14
N VAL A 14 13.70 -1.31 -11.69
CA VAL A 14 13.86 -1.98 -13.00
C VAL A 14 14.17 -0.97 -14.12
N VAL A 15 13.50 0.17 -14.09
CA VAL A 15 13.64 1.23 -15.11
C VAL A 15 14.86 2.11 -14.85
N LYS A 16 15.21 2.32 -13.58
CA LYS A 16 16.33 3.17 -13.16
C LYS A 16 17.68 2.49 -13.38
N TYR A 17 17.76 1.18 -13.13
CA TYR A 17 18.98 0.38 -13.22
C TYR A 17 18.79 -0.84 -14.14
N PRO A 18 18.44 -0.63 -15.43
CA PRO A 18 18.13 -1.72 -16.36
C PRO A 18 19.32 -2.69 -16.56
N GLU A 19 20.54 -2.19 -16.43
CA GLU A 19 21.78 -2.97 -16.53
C GLU A 19 21.88 -4.06 -15.47
N LEU A 20 21.28 -3.90 -14.28
CA LEU A 20 21.30 -4.94 -13.25
C LEU A 20 20.57 -6.21 -13.72
N ILE A 21 19.51 -6.06 -14.52
CA ILE A 21 18.77 -7.20 -15.09
C ILE A 21 19.46 -7.70 -16.34
N LEU A 22 19.81 -6.80 -17.27
CA LEU A 22 20.41 -7.16 -18.55
C LEU A 22 21.78 -7.82 -18.40
N ASN A 23 22.59 -7.41 -17.42
CA ASN A 23 23.90 -8.01 -17.17
C ASN A 23 23.81 -9.32 -16.37
N HIS A 24 22.73 -9.50 -15.60
CA HIS A 24 22.49 -10.73 -14.86
C HIS A 24 22.05 -11.86 -15.79
N ILE A 25 21.29 -11.54 -16.84
CA ILE A 25 20.78 -12.49 -17.83
C ILE A 25 21.52 -12.24 -19.16
N LYS A 26 22.74 -12.79 -19.27
CA LYS A 26 23.66 -12.54 -20.39
C LYS A 26 23.19 -13.13 -21.72
N ASP A 27 22.61 -14.33 -21.68
CA ASP A 27 22.06 -15.05 -22.84
C ASP A 27 20.54 -15.15 -22.72
N GLU A 28 19.83 -15.42 -23.82
CA GLU A 28 18.40 -15.74 -23.73
C GLU A 28 18.24 -17.07 -22.99
N PRO A 29 17.71 -17.07 -21.75
CA PRO A 29 17.67 -18.30 -20.98
C PRO A 29 16.60 -19.22 -21.58
N GLU A 30 16.91 -20.51 -21.70
CA GLU A 30 15.91 -21.53 -22.09
C GLU A 30 14.70 -21.53 -21.14
N GLN A 31 14.95 -21.19 -19.88
CA GLN A 31 13.92 -21.06 -18.85
C GLN A 31 14.19 -19.87 -17.94
N LEU A 32 13.17 -19.03 -17.75
CA LEU A 32 13.19 -17.92 -16.80
C LEU A 32 12.19 -18.18 -15.67
N THR A 33 12.66 -18.13 -14.43
CA THR A 33 11.79 -18.16 -13.24
C THR A 33 11.84 -16.81 -12.54
N VAL A 34 10.67 -16.20 -12.35
CA VAL A 34 10.52 -14.94 -11.63
C VAL A 34 9.96 -15.24 -10.24
N ILE A 35 10.64 -14.78 -9.21
CA ILE A 35 10.25 -14.96 -7.80
C ILE A 35 9.69 -13.63 -7.30
N THR A 36 8.51 -13.67 -6.68
CA THR A 36 7.85 -12.52 -6.05
C THR A 36 7.31 -12.92 -4.67
N HIS A 37 6.96 -11.93 -3.85
CA HIS A 37 6.32 -12.17 -2.56
C HIS A 37 4.88 -12.69 -2.71
N ARG A 38 4.36 -13.28 -1.62
CA ARG A 38 2.96 -13.71 -1.49
C ARG A 38 2.03 -12.51 -1.65
N LEU A 39 0.84 -12.76 -2.22
CA LEU A 39 -0.18 -11.73 -2.51
C LEU A 39 0.41 -10.55 -3.30
N PRO A 40 1.02 -10.80 -4.47
CA PRO A 40 1.68 -9.75 -5.26
C PRO A 40 0.72 -8.58 -5.49
N ASP A 41 1.24 -7.38 -5.30
CA ASP A 41 0.50 -6.13 -5.42
C ASP A 41 0.83 -5.42 -6.74
N PHE A 42 0.43 -4.15 -6.84
CA PHE A 42 0.66 -3.36 -8.05
C PHE A 42 2.14 -3.18 -8.36
N ASP A 43 2.99 -2.94 -7.35
CA ASP A 43 4.44 -2.76 -7.55
C ASP A 43 5.07 -4.07 -8.03
N ALA A 44 4.73 -5.19 -7.38
CA ALA A 44 5.22 -6.51 -7.77
C ALA A 44 4.86 -6.87 -9.22
N VAL A 45 3.60 -6.76 -9.62
CA VAL A 45 3.20 -7.13 -11.00
C VAL A 45 3.76 -6.15 -12.04
N SER A 46 3.92 -4.87 -11.68
CA SER A 46 4.58 -3.89 -12.54
C SER A 46 6.05 -4.20 -12.72
N ALA A 47 6.77 -4.55 -11.64
CA ALA A 47 8.18 -4.93 -11.68
C ALA A 47 8.40 -6.18 -12.55
N ILE A 48 7.56 -7.20 -12.40
CA ILE A 48 7.60 -8.41 -13.23
C ILE A 48 7.41 -8.04 -14.70
N PHE A 49 6.35 -7.28 -15.03
CA PHE A 49 6.08 -6.87 -16.40
C PHE A 49 7.25 -6.07 -17.00
N LEU A 50 7.76 -5.08 -16.28
CA LEU A 50 8.83 -4.22 -16.73
C LEU A 50 10.13 -5.00 -16.94
N ALA A 51 10.45 -5.96 -16.08
CA ALA A 51 11.62 -6.81 -16.22
C ALA A 51 11.52 -7.68 -17.48
N LEU A 52 10.38 -8.33 -17.69
CA LEU A 52 10.12 -9.12 -18.90
C LEU A 52 10.16 -8.26 -20.16
N LYS A 53 9.58 -7.06 -20.11
CA LYS A 53 9.57 -6.12 -21.24
C LYS A 53 10.96 -5.57 -21.54
N LEU A 54 11.78 -5.34 -20.51
CA LEU A 54 13.17 -4.95 -20.65
C LEU A 54 13.99 -6.04 -21.32
N LEU A 55 13.79 -7.31 -20.94
CA LEU A 55 14.46 -8.45 -21.57
C LEU A 55 14.06 -8.62 -23.04
N GLU A 56 12.81 -8.34 -23.39
CA GLU A 56 12.31 -8.34 -24.78
C GLU A 56 12.94 -7.19 -25.61
N LYS A 57 12.91 -5.97 -25.08
CA LYS A 57 13.31 -4.76 -25.83
C LYS A 57 14.80 -4.46 -25.78
N LYS A 58 15.51 -5.02 -24.80
CA LYS A 58 16.91 -4.71 -24.42
C LYS A 58 17.18 -3.22 -24.16
N LYS A 59 16.12 -2.43 -23.93
CA LYS A 59 16.19 -1.00 -23.62
C LYS A 59 14.92 -0.54 -22.91
N VAL A 60 15.04 0.51 -22.11
CA VAL A 60 13.92 1.21 -21.48
C VAL A 60 13.32 2.19 -22.48
N ASP A 61 11.99 2.16 -22.64
CA ASP A 61 11.25 3.15 -23.43
C ASP A 61 10.36 4.07 -22.56
N ALA A 62 9.66 5.00 -23.22
CA ALA A 62 8.82 5.99 -22.54
C ALA A 62 7.60 5.35 -21.85
N ALA A 63 7.03 4.28 -22.40
CA ALA A 63 5.89 3.59 -21.81
C ALA A 63 6.28 2.86 -20.53
N MET A 64 7.46 2.22 -20.51
CA MET A 64 8.04 1.62 -19.31
C MET A 64 8.24 2.64 -18.19
N LYS A 65 8.77 3.83 -18.52
CA LYS A 65 8.93 4.93 -17.55
C LYS A 65 7.60 5.36 -16.93
N LYS A 66 6.57 5.57 -17.75
CA LYS A 66 5.22 5.94 -17.27
C LYS A 66 4.64 4.91 -16.30
N ILE A 67 4.79 3.61 -16.60
CA ILE A 67 4.31 2.53 -15.71
C ILE A 67 5.10 2.53 -14.40
N ALA A 68 6.42 2.66 -14.46
CA ALA A 68 7.27 2.73 -13.27
C ALA A 68 6.93 3.93 -12.37
N GLU A 69 6.70 5.11 -12.97
CA GLU A 69 6.27 6.31 -12.26
C GLU A 69 4.90 6.12 -11.59
N TYR A 70 3.95 5.51 -12.30
CA TYR A 70 2.64 5.19 -11.73
C TYR A 70 2.75 4.17 -10.59
N ALA A 71 3.52 3.09 -10.75
CA ALA A 71 3.74 2.10 -9.69
C ALA A 71 4.36 2.73 -8.44
N ARG A 72 5.33 3.64 -8.60
CA ARG A 72 5.93 4.40 -7.50
C ARG A 72 4.90 5.28 -6.79
N MET A 73 4.00 5.92 -7.52
CA MET A 73 2.90 6.73 -6.95
C MET A 73 1.93 5.87 -6.13
N VAL A 74 1.62 4.66 -6.60
CA VAL A 74 0.76 3.70 -5.90
C VAL A 74 1.43 3.23 -4.60
N ASP A 75 2.68 2.77 -4.68
CA ASP A 75 3.39 2.18 -3.52
C ASP A 75 3.68 3.25 -2.44
N SER A 76 4.01 4.47 -2.86
CA SER A 76 4.16 5.62 -1.94
C SER A 76 2.83 6.20 -1.45
N ALA A 77 1.70 5.71 -2.00
CA ALA A 77 0.34 6.12 -1.67
C ALA A 77 0.08 7.62 -1.88
N THR A 78 0.59 8.16 -2.98
CA THR A 78 0.47 9.57 -3.39
C THR A 78 -0.41 9.76 -4.62
N ILE A 79 -1.34 8.83 -4.87
CA ILE A 79 -2.36 8.99 -5.92
C ILE A 79 -3.19 10.24 -5.60
N PRO A 80 -3.34 11.20 -6.54
CA PRO A 80 -4.09 12.42 -6.28
C PRO A 80 -5.50 12.15 -5.74
N LYS A 81 -5.95 12.98 -4.79
CA LYS A 81 -7.24 12.80 -4.11
C LYS A 81 -8.44 13.20 -4.98
N ASN A 82 -8.22 14.05 -5.97
CA ASN A 82 -9.25 14.65 -6.83
C ASN A 82 -9.55 13.85 -8.11
N ILE A 83 -9.05 12.61 -8.22
CA ILE A 83 -9.32 11.73 -9.37
C ILE A 83 -10.36 10.68 -9.00
N ASP A 84 -11.12 10.26 -10.01
CA ASP A 84 -12.06 9.14 -9.90
C ASP A 84 -11.29 7.82 -9.76
N LEU A 85 -11.38 7.18 -8.59
CA LEU A 85 -10.69 5.90 -8.34
C LEU A 85 -11.11 4.82 -9.34
N SER A 86 -12.36 4.79 -9.79
CA SER A 86 -12.84 3.80 -10.77
C SER A 86 -12.15 3.93 -12.12
N SER A 87 -11.48 5.06 -12.39
CA SER A 87 -10.70 5.28 -13.61
C SER A 87 -9.20 4.97 -13.46
N THR A 88 -8.75 4.50 -12.30
CA THR A 88 -7.32 4.30 -12.00
C THR A 88 -6.89 2.83 -12.17
N PRO A 89 -5.74 2.55 -12.80
CA PRO A 89 -5.24 1.18 -12.93
C PRO A 89 -5.08 0.44 -11.59
N TYR A 90 -4.67 1.13 -10.53
CA TYR A 90 -4.54 0.56 -9.19
C TYR A 90 -5.88 0.04 -8.66
N ALA A 91 -6.93 0.87 -8.68
CA ALA A 91 -8.23 0.46 -8.17
C ALA A 91 -8.83 -0.68 -9.00
N ILE A 92 -8.67 -0.63 -10.33
CA ILE A 92 -9.08 -1.72 -11.23
C ILE A 92 -8.37 -3.02 -10.88
N LEU A 93 -7.06 -3.00 -10.68
CA LEU A 93 -6.30 -4.19 -10.29
C LEU A 93 -6.79 -4.75 -8.95
N ARG A 94 -7.02 -3.88 -7.97
CA ARG A 94 -7.56 -4.30 -6.66
C ARG A 94 -8.94 -4.94 -6.79
N ALA A 95 -9.82 -4.37 -7.60
CA ALA A 95 -11.17 -4.89 -7.86
C ALA A 95 -11.16 -6.25 -8.60
N LEU A 96 -10.14 -6.51 -9.42
CA LEU A 96 -9.92 -7.83 -10.01
C LEU A 96 -9.48 -8.83 -8.94
N PHE A 97 -8.51 -8.46 -8.10
CA PHE A 97 -7.93 -9.35 -7.09
C PHE A 97 -8.93 -9.80 -6.02
N VAL A 98 -9.84 -8.94 -5.59
CA VAL A 98 -10.87 -9.30 -4.59
C VAL A 98 -11.88 -10.33 -5.08
N SER A 99 -11.98 -10.53 -6.40
CA SER A 99 -12.89 -11.53 -6.95
C SER A 99 -12.33 -12.94 -6.99
N PHE A 100 -11.06 -13.12 -6.63
CA PHE A 100 -10.46 -14.44 -6.52
C PHE A 100 -10.91 -15.11 -5.22
N GLN A 101 -11.86 -16.04 -5.35
CA GLN A 101 -12.27 -16.96 -4.29
C GLN A 101 -11.52 -18.29 -4.46
N LEU A 102 -10.20 -18.22 -4.39
CA LEU A 102 -9.27 -19.33 -4.68
C LEU A 102 -8.34 -19.58 -3.48
N PRO A 103 -7.78 -20.80 -3.34
CA PRO A 103 -6.65 -21.04 -2.44
C PRO A 103 -5.50 -20.09 -2.74
N GLU A 104 -4.73 -19.72 -1.72
CA GLU A 104 -3.76 -18.63 -1.82
C GLU A 104 -2.73 -18.82 -2.94
N GLU A 105 -2.24 -20.04 -3.15
CA GLU A 105 -1.26 -20.34 -4.20
C GLU A 105 -1.82 -20.08 -5.61
N GLU A 106 -3.06 -20.49 -5.85
CA GLU A 106 -3.77 -20.23 -7.10
C GLU A 106 -4.12 -18.74 -7.24
N ALA A 107 -4.57 -18.10 -6.15
CA ALA A 107 -4.82 -16.66 -6.13
C ALA A 107 -3.54 -15.87 -6.44
N ASN A 108 -2.38 -16.27 -5.93
CA ASN A 108 -1.10 -15.63 -6.24
C ASN A 108 -0.75 -15.75 -7.72
N ARG A 109 -0.94 -16.93 -8.32
CA ARG A 109 -0.77 -17.13 -9.77
C ARG A 109 -1.73 -16.25 -10.58
N GLU A 110 -3.01 -16.22 -10.22
CA GLU A 110 -4.00 -15.41 -10.92
C GLU A 110 -3.77 -13.90 -10.77
N ARG A 111 -3.25 -13.45 -9.61
CA ARG A 111 -2.83 -12.06 -9.44
C ARG A 111 -1.71 -11.67 -10.41
N VAL A 112 -0.72 -12.52 -10.59
CA VAL A 112 0.35 -12.29 -11.57
C VAL A 112 -0.23 -12.30 -12.98
N ASN A 113 -1.04 -13.30 -13.34
CA ASN A 113 -1.64 -13.41 -14.68
C ASN A 113 -2.51 -12.19 -15.02
N GLU A 114 -3.42 -11.78 -14.13
CA GLU A 114 -4.24 -10.59 -14.33
C GLU A 114 -3.44 -9.29 -14.30
N GLY A 115 -2.47 -9.19 -13.39
CA GLY A 115 -1.55 -8.06 -13.33
C GLY A 115 -0.81 -7.87 -14.64
N LEU A 116 -0.23 -8.92 -15.21
CA LEU A 116 0.48 -8.86 -16.50
C LEU A 116 -0.44 -8.49 -17.66
N ARG A 117 -1.68 -8.99 -17.68
CA ARG A 117 -2.68 -8.59 -18.70
C ARG A 117 -2.98 -7.09 -18.61
N LEU A 118 -3.20 -6.57 -17.42
CA LEU A 118 -3.41 -5.14 -17.20
C LEU A 118 -2.17 -4.34 -17.59
N MET A 119 -0.97 -4.74 -17.16
CA MET A 119 0.28 -4.02 -17.49
C MET A 119 0.53 -3.97 -18.99
N LYS A 120 0.19 -5.03 -19.74
CA LYS A 120 0.26 -5.04 -21.21
C LYS A 120 -0.65 -3.98 -21.82
N LEU A 121 -1.91 -3.88 -21.36
CA LEU A 121 -2.83 -2.84 -21.80
C LEU A 121 -2.27 -1.44 -21.49
N LEU A 122 -1.80 -1.21 -20.25
CA LEU A 122 -1.23 0.09 -19.87
C LEU A 122 -0.02 0.46 -20.71
N TYR A 123 0.85 -0.50 -21.03
CA TYR A 123 2.00 -0.30 -21.90
C TYR A 123 1.58 0.10 -23.32
N GLU A 124 0.59 -0.57 -23.91
CA GLU A 124 0.06 -0.23 -25.23
C GLU A 124 -0.52 1.20 -25.24
N GLN A 125 -1.33 1.54 -24.23
CA GLN A 125 -1.91 2.89 -24.12
C GLN A 125 -0.85 3.97 -23.90
N ALA A 126 0.12 3.71 -23.03
CA ALA A 126 1.23 4.63 -22.76
C ALA A 126 2.13 4.81 -24.00
N SER A 127 2.33 3.75 -24.80
CA SER A 127 3.08 3.78 -26.07
C SER A 127 2.37 4.63 -27.12
N LEU A 128 1.04 4.69 -27.09
CA LEU A 128 0.22 5.60 -27.90
C LEU A 128 0.19 7.05 -27.37
N GLY A 129 0.99 7.36 -26.34
CA GLY A 129 1.07 8.69 -25.75
C GLY A 129 -0.05 9.02 -24.76
N ARG A 130 -1.00 8.11 -24.50
CA ARG A 130 -2.12 8.35 -23.59
C ARG A 130 -1.63 8.48 -22.14
N ASP A 131 -2.40 9.22 -21.35
CA ASP A 131 -2.26 9.25 -19.89
C ASP A 131 -2.87 7.98 -19.29
N ILE A 132 -2.18 7.39 -18.31
CA ILE A 132 -2.56 6.16 -17.62
C ILE A 132 -2.90 6.39 -16.13
N LEU A 133 -2.81 7.63 -15.64
CA LEU A 133 -3.06 7.95 -14.23
C LEU A 133 -4.52 7.67 -13.82
N ALA A 134 -5.45 8.27 -14.54
CA ALA A 134 -6.90 8.18 -14.32
C ALA A 134 -7.62 8.37 -15.66
N ASN A 135 -7.85 7.29 -16.39
CA ASN A 135 -8.33 7.34 -17.77
C ASN A 135 -9.35 6.24 -18.03
N ARG A 136 -10.62 6.56 -17.75
CA ARG A 136 -11.76 5.64 -17.90
C ARG A 136 -11.85 5.03 -19.32
N PRO A 137 -11.65 5.79 -20.42
CA PRO A 137 -11.60 5.23 -21.77
C PRO A 137 -10.63 4.07 -22.02
N ILE A 138 -9.58 3.89 -21.22
CA ILE A 138 -8.66 2.74 -21.34
C ILE A 138 -9.39 1.42 -21.05
N PHE A 139 -10.38 1.46 -20.16
CA PHE A 139 -11.06 0.28 -19.63
C PHE A 139 -12.44 0.03 -20.26
N GLN A 140 -13.02 1.05 -20.89
CA GLN A 140 -14.33 0.98 -21.53
C GLN A 140 -14.33 0.03 -22.73
N GLY A 141 -15.46 -0.65 -22.94
CA GLY A 141 -15.63 -1.64 -24.00
C GLY A 141 -14.93 -2.98 -23.72
N ILE A 142 -14.29 -3.13 -22.57
CA ILE A 142 -13.68 -4.38 -22.13
C ILE A 142 -14.45 -4.87 -20.90
N ASP A 143 -15.40 -5.80 -21.12
CA ASP A 143 -16.36 -6.31 -20.10
C ASP A 143 -15.72 -6.58 -18.73
N ARG A 144 -14.53 -7.19 -18.72
CA ARG A 144 -13.83 -7.52 -17.47
C ARG A 144 -13.42 -6.29 -16.65
N TYR A 145 -13.01 -5.22 -17.31
CA TYR A 145 -12.57 -3.99 -16.65
C TYR A 145 -13.77 -3.09 -16.36
N GLU A 146 -14.83 -3.16 -17.15
CA GLU A 146 -16.12 -2.53 -16.81
C GLU A 146 -16.71 -3.10 -15.53
N LYS A 147 -16.70 -4.43 -15.38
CA LYS A 147 -17.07 -5.08 -14.11
C LYS A 147 -16.17 -4.66 -12.95
N ALA A 148 -14.87 -4.48 -13.19
CA ALA A 148 -13.95 -3.99 -12.17
C ALA A 148 -14.24 -2.52 -11.81
N MET A 149 -14.56 -1.66 -12.77
CA MET A 149 -14.98 -0.27 -12.54
C MET A 149 -16.20 -0.22 -11.62
N HIS A 150 -17.24 -0.99 -11.94
CA HIS A 150 -18.45 -1.05 -11.11
C HIS A 150 -18.17 -1.55 -9.70
N ARG A 151 -17.28 -2.54 -9.53
CA ARG A 151 -16.86 -2.97 -8.19
C ARG A 151 -16.13 -1.89 -7.41
N VAL A 152 -15.35 -1.03 -8.07
CA VAL A 152 -14.72 0.13 -7.41
C VAL A 152 -15.78 1.14 -6.98
N GLU A 153 -16.77 1.41 -7.84
CA GLU A 153 -17.90 2.28 -7.52
C GLU A 153 -18.68 1.73 -6.31
N ASP A 154 -18.96 0.41 -6.31
CA ASP A 154 -19.65 -0.28 -5.22
C ASP A 154 -18.82 -0.34 -3.93
N ASP A 155 -17.49 -0.37 -4.03
CA ASP A 155 -16.59 -0.40 -2.86
C ASP A 155 -16.74 0.84 -1.97
N TYR A 156 -17.23 1.96 -2.53
CA TYR A 156 -17.55 3.14 -1.74
C TYR A 156 -18.65 2.85 -0.72
N PHE A 157 -19.66 2.03 -1.05
CA PHE A 157 -20.69 1.64 -0.08
C PHE A 157 -20.14 0.71 1.00
N ASN A 158 -19.22 -0.20 0.65
CA ASN A 158 -18.49 -0.98 1.64
C ASN A 158 -17.70 -0.08 2.59
N TYR A 159 -17.08 0.99 2.07
CA TYR A 159 -16.38 1.97 2.89
C TYR A 159 -17.32 2.71 3.84
N LEU A 160 -18.51 3.10 3.39
CA LEU A 160 -19.50 3.74 4.27
C LEU A 160 -19.96 2.82 5.40
N GLU A 161 -20.16 1.52 5.12
CA GLU A 161 -20.45 0.54 6.17
C GLU A 161 -19.28 0.36 7.15
N ASP A 162 -18.05 0.32 6.65
CA ASP A 162 -16.84 0.25 7.48
C ASP A 162 -16.71 1.50 8.36
N LEU A 163 -17.01 2.67 7.81
CA LEU A 163 -16.97 3.96 8.49
C LEU A 163 -17.99 4.01 9.64
N GLU A 164 -19.21 3.50 9.45
CA GLU A 164 -20.23 3.47 10.51
C GLU A 164 -19.78 2.64 11.72
N LYS A 165 -19.08 1.54 11.47
CA LYS A 165 -18.57 0.61 12.50
C LYS A 165 -17.19 1.00 13.04
N SER A 166 -16.57 2.01 12.45
CA SER A 166 -15.23 2.45 12.80
C SER A 166 -15.20 3.27 14.09
N ARG A 167 -14.02 3.38 14.69
CA ARG A 167 -13.74 4.37 15.73
C ARG A 167 -12.99 5.55 15.12
N LYS A 168 -13.63 6.72 15.11
CA LYS A 168 -12.99 8.00 14.77
C LYS A 168 -12.15 8.49 15.94
N ILE A 169 -10.93 8.94 15.67
CA ILE A 169 -9.98 9.40 16.68
C ILE A 169 -9.28 10.68 16.24
N ARG A 170 -8.62 11.36 17.18
CA ARG A 170 -7.64 12.41 16.90
C ARG A 170 -6.34 12.09 17.60
N LEU A 171 -5.24 12.24 16.88
CA LEU A 171 -3.90 11.91 17.36
C LEU A 171 -2.95 13.07 17.10
N GLU A 172 -2.08 13.34 18.06
CA GLU A 172 -0.87 14.13 17.86
C GLU A 172 0.24 13.20 17.35
N LEU A 173 0.75 13.48 16.16
CA LEU A 173 1.83 12.71 15.51
C LEU A 173 3.03 13.61 15.20
N PRO A 174 4.27 13.06 15.18
CA PRO A 174 5.47 13.83 14.85
C PRO A 174 5.40 14.42 13.44
N LEU A 175 5.88 15.66 13.29
CA LEU A 175 6.05 16.29 11.98
C LEU A 175 7.18 15.63 11.19
N ALA A 176 7.04 15.63 9.86
CA ALA A 176 7.96 14.92 8.97
C ALA A 176 9.33 15.60 8.79
N GLN A 177 9.35 16.94 8.77
CA GLN A 177 10.52 17.76 8.39
C GLN A 177 11.06 18.65 9.50
N GLU A 178 10.33 18.81 10.60
CA GLU A 178 10.69 19.71 11.71
C GLU A 178 10.37 19.08 13.06
N SER A 179 10.93 19.65 14.13
CA SER A 179 10.57 19.26 15.50
C SER A 179 9.16 19.73 15.81
N GLY A 180 8.32 18.84 16.33
CA GLY A 180 6.98 19.18 16.78
C GLY A 180 5.97 18.10 16.46
N VAL A 181 4.72 18.40 16.76
CA VAL A 181 3.59 17.49 16.60
C VAL A 181 2.45 18.18 15.85
N LYS A 182 1.66 17.39 15.14
CA LYS A 182 0.45 17.85 14.46
C LYS A 182 -0.71 16.96 14.82
N ILE A 183 -1.84 17.59 15.14
CA ILE A 183 -3.11 16.89 15.33
C ILE A 183 -3.63 16.44 13.97
N VAL A 184 -3.96 15.16 13.86
CA VAL A 184 -4.57 14.56 12.68
C VAL A 184 -5.84 13.79 13.05
N ASP A 185 -6.80 13.76 12.14
CA ASP A 185 -7.94 12.86 12.25
C ASP A 185 -7.53 11.45 11.85
N GLY A 186 -8.00 10.47 12.61
CA GLY A 186 -7.71 9.08 12.39
C GLY A 186 -8.96 8.20 12.39
N LEU A 187 -8.82 7.04 11.76
CA LEU A 187 -9.85 6.02 11.70
C LEU A 187 -9.27 4.67 12.15
N ILE A 188 -10.00 3.97 13.03
CA ILE A 188 -9.71 2.58 13.39
C ILE A 188 -10.81 1.71 12.84
N VAL A 189 -10.47 0.75 11.99
CA VAL A 189 -11.42 -0.15 11.33
C VAL A 189 -11.03 -1.60 11.57
N ASN A 190 -11.96 -2.36 12.13
CA ASN A 190 -11.77 -3.79 12.39
C ASN A 190 -12.40 -4.62 11.28
N ASN A 191 -11.61 -5.47 10.62
CA ASN A 191 -12.01 -6.32 9.50
C ASN A 191 -12.75 -5.56 8.39
N PRO A 192 -12.07 -4.62 7.72
CA PRO A 192 -12.74 -3.80 6.71
C PRO A 192 -13.23 -4.64 5.53
N LYS A 193 -14.42 -4.31 5.05
CA LYS A 193 -14.98 -4.84 3.81
C LYS A 193 -14.42 -4.12 2.58
N SER A 194 -14.19 -2.83 2.68
CA SER A 194 -13.71 -2.01 1.58
C SER A 194 -12.28 -2.37 1.21
N PHE A 195 -12.08 -2.74 -0.05
CA PHE A 195 -10.75 -3.09 -0.54
C PHE A 195 -9.91 -1.86 -0.91
N LEU A 196 -10.53 -0.68 -0.99
CA LEU A 196 -9.87 0.63 -1.12
C LEU A 196 -10.03 1.50 0.12
N LEU A 197 -10.30 0.92 1.31
CA LEU A 197 -10.52 1.64 2.57
C LEU A 197 -9.58 2.84 2.76
N LYS A 198 -8.27 2.61 2.58
CA LYS A 198 -7.24 3.64 2.72
C LYS A 198 -7.44 4.82 1.78
N GLU A 199 -7.81 4.56 0.53
CA GLU A 199 -8.01 5.58 -0.48
C GLU A 199 -9.30 6.37 -0.22
N TRP A 200 -10.37 5.70 0.18
CA TRP A 200 -11.62 6.37 0.53
C TRP A 200 -11.50 7.20 1.80
N ALA A 201 -10.90 6.66 2.87
CA ALA A 201 -10.73 7.35 4.14
C ALA A 201 -9.96 8.68 3.99
N ARG A 202 -8.92 8.70 3.15
CA ARG A 202 -8.11 9.91 2.87
C ARG A 202 -8.86 10.96 2.05
N ARG A 203 -9.86 10.54 1.26
CA ARG A 203 -10.70 11.41 0.42
C ARG A 203 -11.96 11.88 1.13
N ASP A 204 -12.28 11.30 2.30
CA ASP A 204 -13.50 11.57 3.04
C ASP A 204 -13.44 12.87 3.85
N VAL A 205 -13.51 13.98 3.13
CA VAL A 205 -13.55 15.32 3.71
C VAL A 205 -14.85 15.59 4.47
N PHE A 206 -15.93 14.88 4.17
CA PHE A 206 -17.25 15.11 4.77
C PHE A 206 -17.36 14.52 6.17
N ASN A 207 -16.82 13.32 6.38
CA ASN A 207 -16.92 12.62 7.67
C ASN A 207 -15.71 12.82 8.57
N SER A 208 -14.60 13.34 8.02
CA SER A 208 -13.42 13.73 8.80
C SER A 208 -13.70 14.98 9.64
N PRO A 209 -13.45 14.98 10.96
CA PRO A 209 -13.72 16.12 11.83
C PRO A 209 -13.04 17.44 11.44
N SER A 210 -11.92 17.42 10.71
CA SER A 210 -11.16 18.59 10.26
C SER A 210 -11.41 18.98 8.80
N GLY A 211 -12.24 18.23 8.07
CA GLY A 211 -12.54 18.50 6.66
C GLY A 211 -11.41 18.16 5.69
N LYS A 212 -10.44 17.34 6.10
CA LYS A 212 -9.20 17.05 5.34
C LYS A 212 -9.02 15.57 4.96
N GLY A 213 -10.00 14.73 5.29
CA GLY A 213 -9.87 13.27 5.23
C GLY A 213 -9.20 12.69 6.47
N PHE A 214 -9.32 11.37 6.64
CA PHE A 214 -8.65 10.65 7.72
C PHE A 214 -7.18 10.43 7.33
N SER A 215 -6.30 11.22 7.97
CA SER A 215 -4.86 11.18 7.70
C SER A 215 -4.17 9.99 8.38
N PHE A 216 -4.72 9.49 9.49
CA PHE A 216 -4.25 8.25 10.12
C PHE A 216 -5.27 7.12 9.92
N LEU A 217 -4.79 5.93 9.61
CA LEU A 217 -5.64 4.74 9.51
C LEU A 217 -4.98 3.57 10.24
N LEU A 218 -5.76 2.90 11.09
CA LEU A 218 -5.47 1.59 11.64
C LEU A 218 -6.50 0.60 11.09
N SER A 219 -6.04 -0.41 10.35
CA SER A 219 -6.88 -1.53 9.94
C SER A 219 -6.40 -2.84 10.57
N ASN A 220 -7.35 -3.65 11.04
CA ASN A 220 -7.10 -5.00 11.54
C ASN A 220 -7.74 -6.05 10.63
N PHE A 221 -7.05 -7.17 10.41
CA PHE A 221 -7.55 -8.33 9.66
C PHE A 221 -7.41 -9.59 10.50
N GLY A 222 -8.55 -10.20 10.82
CA GLY A 222 -8.68 -11.46 11.55
C GLY A 222 -8.09 -11.43 12.97
N GLY A 223 -7.93 -10.26 13.58
CA GLY A 223 -7.28 -10.12 14.89
C GLY A 223 -5.77 -10.41 14.87
N LYS A 224 -5.16 -10.63 13.71
CA LYS A 224 -3.77 -11.07 13.58
C LYS A 224 -2.87 -10.09 12.85
N ARG A 225 -3.40 -9.47 11.79
CA ARG A 225 -2.66 -8.50 10.99
C ARG A 225 -3.16 -7.09 11.25
N PHE A 226 -2.27 -6.18 11.57
CA PHE A 226 -2.56 -4.77 11.78
C PHE A 226 -1.71 -3.93 10.83
N ILE A 227 -2.35 -3.03 10.11
CA ILE A 227 -1.67 -2.06 9.25
C ILE A 227 -2.03 -0.67 9.75
N LEU A 228 -1.01 0.09 10.14
CA LEU A 228 -1.12 1.49 10.50
C LEU A 228 -0.48 2.29 9.38
N GLY A 229 -1.15 3.33 8.92
CA GLY A 229 -0.62 4.20 7.89
C GLY A 229 -1.00 5.64 8.10
N VAL A 230 -0.13 6.53 7.65
CA VAL A 230 -0.45 7.95 7.52
C VAL A 230 -0.52 8.37 6.06
N ASP A 231 -1.32 9.38 5.79
CA ASP A 231 -1.35 10.08 4.52
C ASP A 231 -0.04 10.86 4.29
N PRO A 232 0.72 10.60 3.21
CA PRO A 232 1.90 11.38 2.84
C PRO A 232 1.68 12.90 2.86
N GLU A 233 0.51 13.37 2.42
CA GLU A 233 0.20 14.82 2.36
C GLU A 233 -0.07 15.43 3.74
N ALA A 234 -0.30 14.60 4.76
CA ALA A 234 -0.53 15.10 6.11
C ALA A 234 0.75 15.67 6.75
N GLY A 235 1.94 15.36 6.22
CA GLY A 235 3.22 15.87 6.70
C GLY A 235 3.60 15.35 8.09
N VAL A 236 3.10 14.17 8.47
CA VAL A 236 3.37 13.51 9.75
C VAL A 236 3.99 12.13 9.55
N LYS A 237 4.57 11.56 10.62
CA LYS A 237 5.17 10.23 10.64
C LYS A 237 4.65 9.40 11.81
N LEU A 238 4.93 8.10 11.77
CA LEU A 238 4.71 7.15 12.87
C LEU A 238 6.02 6.80 13.60
N LYS A 239 7.09 7.58 13.37
CA LYS A 239 8.42 7.31 13.91
C LYS A 239 8.37 7.18 15.43
N GLY A 240 8.82 6.03 15.94
CA GLY A 240 8.83 5.69 17.36
C GLY A 240 7.61 4.90 17.84
N LEU A 241 6.48 4.92 17.12
CA LEU A 241 5.30 4.13 17.50
C LEU A 241 5.54 2.62 17.35
N GLY A 242 6.25 2.19 16.31
CA GLY A 242 6.51 0.76 16.11
C GLY A 242 7.47 0.20 17.17
N ALA A 243 8.44 0.98 17.63
CA ALA A 243 9.27 0.62 18.78
C ALA A 243 8.43 0.39 20.04
N ARG A 244 7.43 1.26 20.31
CA ARG A 244 6.49 1.07 21.42
C ARG A 244 5.64 -0.20 21.26
N LEU A 245 5.19 -0.50 20.05
CA LEU A 245 4.45 -1.73 19.76
C LEU A 245 5.33 -2.97 19.98
N ASN A 246 6.59 -2.91 19.57
CA ASN A 246 7.58 -3.97 19.82
C ASN A 246 7.85 -4.17 21.33
N GLU A 247 8.01 -3.09 22.10
CA GLU A 247 8.15 -3.15 23.57
C GLU A 247 6.95 -3.86 24.21
N ARG A 248 5.73 -3.47 23.84
CA ARG A 248 4.50 -4.06 24.40
C ARG A 248 4.29 -5.51 23.97
N GLU A 249 4.58 -5.83 22.72
CA GLU A 249 4.57 -7.19 22.17
C GLU A 249 5.56 -8.09 22.94
N GLN A 250 6.80 -7.62 23.14
CA GLN A 250 7.82 -8.36 23.88
C GLN A 250 7.37 -8.63 25.32
N GLN A 251 6.91 -7.60 26.05
CA GLN A 251 6.46 -7.75 27.42
C GLN A 251 5.33 -8.78 27.56
N LYS A 252 4.35 -8.74 26.65
CA LYS A 252 3.22 -9.68 26.67
C LYS A 252 3.66 -11.11 26.34
N ARG A 253 4.65 -11.29 25.44
CA ARG A 253 5.19 -12.61 25.09
C ARG A 253 5.94 -13.23 26.25
N GLU A 254 6.80 -12.45 26.91
CA GLU A 254 7.54 -12.87 28.10
C GLU A 254 6.58 -13.31 29.22
N ASN A 255 5.53 -12.53 29.48
CA ASN A 255 4.49 -12.87 30.48
C ASN A 255 3.74 -14.16 30.15
N LEU A 256 3.61 -14.51 28.87
CA LEU A 256 2.95 -15.73 28.41
C LEU A 256 3.92 -16.90 28.17
N GLY A 257 5.21 -16.73 28.46
CA GLY A 257 6.24 -17.74 28.18
C GLY A 257 6.37 -18.08 26.69
N LYS A 258 6.00 -17.16 25.80
CA LYS A 258 6.11 -17.33 24.35
C LYS A 258 7.44 -16.76 23.84
N PRO A 259 8.09 -17.40 22.85
CA PRO A 259 9.31 -16.87 22.28
C PRO A 259 9.07 -15.53 21.58
N SER A 260 10.10 -14.69 21.54
CA SER A 260 10.13 -13.51 20.69
C SER A 260 10.00 -13.93 19.23
N GLN A 261 9.14 -13.25 18.50
CA GLN A 261 8.89 -13.47 17.08
C GLN A 261 9.46 -12.31 16.24
N GLU A 262 9.15 -12.33 14.94
CA GLU A 262 9.39 -11.20 14.04
C GLU A 262 8.85 -9.89 14.64
N ARG A 263 9.54 -8.79 14.35
CA ARG A 263 9.19 -7.47 14.88
C ARG A 263 8.12 -6.80 14.02
N TRP A 264 7.38 -5.88 14.63
CA TRP A 264 6.58 -4.91 13.89
C TRP A 264 7.49 -4.14 12.95
N TYR A 265 7.13 -4.10 11.66
CA TYR A 265 7.85 -3.32 10.66
C TYR A 265 7.46 -1.85 10.78
N GLU A 266 8.43 -0.94 10.86
CA GLU A 266 8.16 0.48 11.15
C GLU A 266 8.24 1.40 9.92
N GLY A 267 8.34 0.84 8.70
CA GLY A 267 8.45 1.67 7.50
C GLY A 267 9.73 2.50 7.46
N ASN A 268 10.81 2.05 8.12
CA ASN A 268 12.06 2.79 8.30
C ASN A 268 12.96 2.85 7.05
N CYS A 269 12.53 2.31 5.91
CA CYS A 269 13.23 2.54 4.65
C CYS A 269 12.99 3.99 4.16
N PRO A 270 13.92 4.56 3.37
CA PRO A 270 13.77 5.92 2.84
C PRO A 270 12.51 6.12 1.98
N PHE A 271 11.99 5.05 1.37
CA PHE A 271 10.78 5.13 0.56
C PHE A 271 9.51 5.38 1.39
N PHE A 272 9.36 4.68 2.52
CA PHE A 272 8.18 4.86 3.38
C PHE A 272 8.39 5.93 4.44
N ASP A 273 9.61 6.16 4.91
CA ASP A 273 9.99 7.23 5.83
C ASP A 273 9.06 7.29 7.07
N TYR A 274 8.87 6.12 7.69
CA TYR A 274 8.02 5.90 8.86
C TYR A 274 6.54 6.24 8.66
N ARG A 275 6.02 6.17 7.43
CA ARG A 275 4.59 6.43 7.14
C ARG A 275 3.69 5.20 7.26
N ILE A 276 4.26 4.02 7.48
CA ILE A 276 3.54 2.76 7.60
C ILE A 276 4.14 1.92 8.73
N ILE A 277 3.28 1.24 9.48
CA ILE A 277 3.65 0.15 10.38
C ILE A 277 2.81 -1.07 9.99
N ASP A 278 3.44 -2.24 9.86
CA ASP A 278 2.74 -3.51 9.65
C ASP A 278 3.13 -4.48 10.79
N SER A 279 2.16 -5.27 11.23
CA SER A 279 2.36 -6.33 12.20
C SER A 279 3.34 -7.40 11.70
N PRO A 280 3.94 -8.19 12.61
CA PRO A 280 4.78 -9.34 12.25
C PRO A 280 4.08 -10.31 11.28
N GLN A 281 4.84 -10.95 10.38
CA GLN A 281 4.29 -11.85 9.36
C GLN A 281 3.60 -13.09 9.94
N ASP A 282 4.05 -13.55 11.10
CA ASP A 282 3.48 -14.65 11.87
C ASP A 282 2.34 -14.21 12.81
N GLY A 283 2.00 -12.92 12.79
CA GLY A 283 0.94 -12.29 13.57
C GLY A 283 1.42 -11.71 14.89
N THR A 284 0.68 -10.72 15.38
CA THR A 284 0.90 -10.14 16.71
C THR A 284 0.09 -10.89 17.78
N ILE A 285 0.55 -10.88 19.03
CA ILE A 285 -0.26 -11.30 20.17
C ILE A 285 -1.02 -10.14 20.83
N LEU A 286 -0.81 -8.91 20.38
CA LEU A 286 -1.58 -7.76 20.84
C LEU A 286 -3.01 -7.81 20.30
N THR A 287 -3.99 -7.48 21.14
CA THR A 287 -5.37 -7.26 20.72
C THR A 287 -5.53 -5.88 20.09
N LEU A 288 -6.68 -5.65 19.43
CA LEU A 288 -7.00 -4.34 18.87
C LEU A 288 -6.99 -3.24 19.95
N GLU A 289 -7.48 -3.55 21.14
CA GLU A 289 -7.51 -2.65 22.28
C GLU A 289 -6.09 -2.29 22.75
N GLU A 290 -5.20 -3.26 22.88
CA GLU A 290 -3.80 -3.01 23.29
C GLU A 290 -3.02 -2.18 22.25
N VAL A 291 -3.21 -2.47 20.96
CA VAL A 291 -2.63 -1.65 19.87
C VAL A 291 -3.18 -0.22 19.94
N THR A 292 -4.49 -0.09 20.11
CA THR A 292 -5.18 1.20 20.21
C THR A 292 -4.73 2.01 21.43
N GLU A 293 -4.59 1.38 22.59
CA GLU A 293 -4.05 1.99 23.80
C GLU A 293 -2.63 2.49 23.60
N THR A 294 -1.78 1.67 22.97
CA THR A 294 -0.38 2.04 22.66
C THR A 294 -0.33 3.29 21.79
N ILE A 295 -1.22 3.40 20.80
CA ILE A 295 -1.33 4.59 19.93
C ILE A 295 -1.71 5.83 20.75
N PHE A 296 -2.68 5.72 21.66
CA PHE A 296 -3.08 6.86 22.50
C PHE A 296 -2.02 7.24 23.54
N GLU A 297 -1.33 6.27 24.13
CA GLU A 297 -0.18 6.51 25.00
C GLU A 297 0.92 7.25 24.26
N PHE A 298 1.27 6.79 23.07
CA PHE A 298 2.25 7.45 22.19
C PHE A 298 1.86 8.91 21.91
N SER A 299 0.62 9.14 21.45
CA SER A 299 0.13 10.50 21.19
C SER A 299 0.17 11.40 22.44
N ARG A 300 -0.23 10.90 23.61
CA ARG A 300 -0.18 11.66 24.88
C ARG A 300 1.24 11.97 25.34
N GLN A 301 2.19 11.07 25.10
CA GLN A 301 3.60 11.31 25.44
C GLN A 301 4.19 12.41 24.58
N LEU A 302 3.91 12.40 23.28
CA LEU A 302 4.35 13.45 22.36
C LEU A 302 3.80 14.82 22.77
N LYS A 303 2.53 14.90 23.16
CA LYS A 303 1.91 16.12 23.68
C LYS A 303 2.68 16.72 24.86
N LYS A 304 3.05 15.86 25.83
CA LYS A 304 3.78 16.26 27.04
C LYS A 304 5.21 16.72 26.73
N GLN A 305 5.83 16.20 25.66
CA GLN A 305 7.17 16.61 25.24
C GLN A 305 7.17 17.93 24.46
N ALA A 306 6.03 18.28 23.85
CA ALA A 306 5.86 19.51 23.08
C ALA A 306 5.29 20.68 23.90
N SER A 307 4.80 20.44 25.12
CA SER A 307 4.29 21.44 26.07
C SER A 307 5.39 21.85 27.05
#